data_AF-A0A2B0MXY3-F1
#
_entry.id   AF-A0A2B0MXY3-F1
#
_cell.length_a   1.000
_cell.length_b   1.000
_cell.length_c   1.000
_cell.angle_alpha   90.00
_cell.angle_beta   90.00
_cell.angle_gamma   90.00
#
_symmetry.space_group_name_H-M   'P 1'
#
loop_
_entity.id
_entity.type
_entity.pdbx_description
1 polymer ?
#
loop_
_entity_poly.entity_id
_entity_poly.type
_entity_poly.pdbx_seq_one_letter_code
_entity_poly.pdbx_strand_id
1 'polypeptide(L)'
;MAFSSEIEEKGIAFCLPFYNHCGPGCGDGMQRGGTSVNRLDSCCRSHDRCWSNFGKWDACCDRDVCRCVQQNQSVDPAAAIYATLTL
;
A
#
# COMPACT_ATOMS: atom_id res chain seq x y z
N MET A 1 31.18 12.52 -21.76
CA MET A 1 29.92 11.95 -22.28
C MET A 1 29.38 11.05 -21.18
N ALA A 2 28.40 11.53 -20.41
CA ALA A 2 27.79 10.74 -19.34
C ALA A 2 26.74 9.83 -19.98
N PHE A 3 26.98 8.51 -19.94
CA PHE A 3 25.97 7.50 -20.23
C PHE A 3 25.41 7.04 -18.86
N SER A 4 24.62 7.90 -18.24
CA SER A 4 23.94 7.57 -16.98
C SER A 4 22.57 6.99 -17.30
N SER A 5 22.53 5.66 -17.43
CA SER A 5 21.43 4.78 -16.99
C SER A 5 20.11 5.47 -16.62
N GLU A 6 19.29 5.81 -17.63
CA GLU A 6 17.87 6.09 -17.44
C GLU A 6 17.11 4.76 -17.43
N ILE A 7 17.28 3.99 -16.36
CA ILE A 7 16.22 3.08 -15.94
C ILE A 7 15.24 3.98 -15.19
N GLU A 8 14.25 4.52 -15.91
CA GLU A 8 13.01 4.96 -15.27
C GLU A 8 12.53 3.78 -14.41
N GLU A 9 12.62 3.91 -13.09
CA GLU A 9 11.87 3.08 -12.16
C GLU A 9 10.39 3.31 -12.44
N LYS A 10 9.85 2.64 -13.46
CA LYS A 10 8.42 2.53 -13.65
C LYS A 10 7.93 1.74 -12.46
N GLY A 11 7.56 2.45 -11.40
CA GLY A 11 6.90 1.90 -10.23
C GLY A 11 5.79 0.98 -10.73
N ILE A 12 6.02 -0.31 -10.62
CA ILE A 12 5.11 -1.31 -11.16
C ILE A 12 3.86 -1.21 -10.30
N ALA A 13 2.79 -0.67 -10.87
CA ALA A 13 1.49 -0.67 -10.22
C ALA A 13 1.09 -2.13 -9.99
N PHE A 14 0.99 -2.51 -8.74
CA PHE A 14 0.60 -3.84 -8.33
C PHE A 14 -0.37 -3.72 -7.18
N CYS A 15 -1.56 -4.27 -7.39
CA CYS A 15 -2.55 -4.38 -6.35
C CYS A 15 -2.76 -5.83 -6.00
N LEU A 16 -2.74 -6.12 -4.70
CA LEU A 16 -3.02 -7.45 -4.21
C LEU A 16 -4.39 -7.93 -4.76
N PRO A 17 -4.49 -9.12 -5.36
CA PRO A 17 -5.74 -9.61 -5.93
C PRO A 17 -6.89 -9.54 -4.92
N PHE A 18 -8.04 -9.04 -5.35
CA PHE A 18 -9.26 -8.79 -4.57
C PHE A 18 -9.18 -7.67 -3.52
N TYR A 19 -8.06 -6.97 -3.39
CA TYR A 19 -7.92 -5.77 -2.58
C TYR A 19 -7.97 -4.52 -3.46
N ASN A 20 -8.43 -3.41 -2.88
CA ASN A 20 -8.60 -2.15 -3.60
C ASN A 20 -7.51 -1.12 -3.24
N HIS A 21 -6.90 -1.26 -2.07
CA HIS A 21 -5.94 -0.28 -1.52
C HIS A 21 -4.59 -0.91 -1.18
N CYS A 22 -4.51 -2.24 -1.01
CA CYS A 22 -3.23 -2.88 -0.69
C CYS A 22 -2.34 -3.04 -1.94
N GLY A 23 -1.41 -2.10 -2.12
CA GLY A 23 -0.27 -2.21 -3.03
C GLY A 23 0.05 -0.91 -3.77
N PRO A 24 1.22 -0.81 -4.42
CA PRO A 24 1.59 0.37 -5.19
C PRO A 24 0.63 0.64 -6.36
N GLY A 25 0.15 1.87 -6.50
CA GLY A 25 -0.76 2.24 -7.59
C GLY A 25 -2.20 1.77 -7.39
N CYS A 26 -2.56 1.45 -6.15
CA CYS A 26 -3.91 1.16 -5.69
C CYS A 26 -4.34 2.26 -4.73
N GLY A 27 -5.63 2.54 -4.63
CA GLY A 27 -6.12 3.53 -3.68
C GLY A 27 -7.28 4.38 -4.21
N ASP A 28 -7.78 5.26 -3.35
CA ASP A 28 -8.83 6.21 -3.69
C ASP A 28 -8.43 7.03 -4.96
N GLY A 29 -9.27 6.97 -6.00
CA GLY A 29 -9.04 7.70 -7.27
C GLY A 29 -8.14 6.99 -8.29
N MET A 30 -7.65 5.78 -8.01
CA MET A 30 -6.86 4.97 -8.94
C MET A 30 -7.73 3.97 -9.73
N GLN A 31 -7.16 3.35 -10.77
CA GLN A 31 -7.85 2.34 -11.59
C GLN A 31 -8.40 1.19 -10.74
N ARG A 32 -7.65 0.82 -9.68
CA ARG A 32 -8.08 -0.11 -8.64
C ARG A 32 -8.14 0.63 -7.31
N GLY A 33 -9.33 0.75 -6.74
CA GLY A 33 -9.63 1.62 -5.60
C GLY A 33 -11.10 1.54 -5.20
N GLY A 34 -11.52 2.40 -4.25
CA GLY A 34 -12.93 2.54 -3.86
C GLY A 34 -13.23 2.02 -2.46
N THR A 35 -14.32 1.27 -2.28
CA THR A 35 -14.71 0.75 -0.96
C THR A 35 -13.72 -0.33 -0.50
N SER A 36 -13.26 -0.24 0.75
CA SER A 36 -12.39 -1.26 1.32
C SER A 36 -13.11 -2.61 1.39
N VAL A 37 -12.47 -3.68 0.92
CA VAL A 37 -13.09 -5.01 0.83
C VAL A 37 -13.19 -5.72 2.18
N ASN A 38 -12.26 -5.43 3.09
CA ASN A 38 -12.21 -5.97 4.44
C ASN A 38 -11.40 -5.04 5.37
N ARG A 39 -11.14 -5.49 6.60
CA ARG A 39 -10.39 -4.69 7.59
C ARG A 39 -8.92 -4.47 7.20
N LEU A 40 -8.27 -5.43 6.54
CA LEU A 40 -6.89 -5.27 6.05
C LEU A 40 -6.83 -4.23 4.93
N ASP A 41 -7.76 -4.27 3.99
CA ASP A 41 -7.87 -3.27 2.92
C ASP A 41 -8.16 -1.85 3.46
N SER A 42 -8.83 -1.78 4.63
CA SER A 42 -9.05 -0.52 5.34
C SER A 42 -7.77 0.02 5.99
N CYS A 43 -6.87 -0.86 6.44
CA CYS A 43 -5.53 -0.47 6.90
C CYS A 43 -4.72 0.14 5.74
N CYS A 44 -4.70 -0.52 4.58
CA CYS A 44 -4.02 -0.03 3.38
C CYS A 44 -4.58 1.32 2.92
N ARG A 45 -5.91 1.47 2.88
CA ARG A 45 -6.55 2.76 2.55
C ARG A 45 -6.14 3.89 3.50
N SER A 46 -5.97 3.57 4.78
CA SER A 46 -5.52 4.55 5.78
C SER A 46 -4.07 4.96 5.55
N HIS A 47 -3.23 4.04 5.10
CA HIS A 47 -1.85 4.29 4.69
C HIS A 47 -1.76 5.18 3.45
N ASP A 48 -2.54 4.88 2.39
CA ASP A 48 -2.61 5.69 1.18
C ASP A 48 -2.94 7.17 1.51
N ARG A 49 -3.92 7.36 2.40
CA ARG A 49 -4.33 8.69 2.87
C ARG A 49 -3.25 9.35 3.73
N CYS A 50 -2.54 8.58 4.55
CA CYS A 50 -1.45 9.09 5.35
C CYS A 50 -0.33 9.62 4.44
N TRP A 51 0.11 8.83 3.46
CA TRP A 51 1.08 9.28 2.45
C TRP A 51 0.57 10.46 1.62
N SER A 52 -0.72 10.51 1.29
CA SER A 52 -1.30 11.68 0.59
C SER A 52 -1.21 12.97 1.41
N ASN A 53 -1.16 12.90 2.75
CA ASN A 53 -1.09 14.06 3.63
C ASN A 53 0.35 14.42 4.02
N PHE A 54 1.22 13.42 4.23
CA PHE A 54 2.55 13.61 4.82
C PHE A 54 3.71 13.33 3.84
N GLY A 55 3.43 12.70 2.71
CA GLY A 55 4.44 12.27 1.73
C GLY A 55 4.76 10.79 1.83
N LYS A 56 5.42 10.27 0.77
CA LYS A 56 5.88 8.88 0.71
C LYS A 56 7.02 8.64 1.69
N TRP A 57 7.14 7.40 2.18
CA TRP A 57 8.19 6.97 3.13
C TRP A 57 8.11 7.66 4.50
N ASP A 58 6.93 8.16 4.87
CA ASP A 58 6.71 8.67 6.22
C ASP A 58 6.69 7.50 7.21
N ALA A 59 7.68 7.49 8.11
CA ALA A 59 7.86 6.40 9.06
C ALA A 59 6.69 6.26 10.06
N CYS A 60 5.91 7.32 10.30
CA CYS A 60 4.72 7.21 11.14
C CYS A 60 3.59 6.50 10.39
N CYS A 61 3.37 6.84 9.11
CA CYS A 61 2.43 6.13 8.26
C CYS A 61 2.75 4.62 8.18
N ASP A 62 4.01 4.28 7.94
CA ASP A 62 4.45 2.88 7.76
C ASP A 62 4.34 2.08 9.08
N ARG A 63 4.64 2.73 10.21
CA ARG A 63 4.43 2.15 11.54
C ARG A 63 2.96 1.89 11.82
N ASP A 64 2.10 2.84 11.47
CA ASP A 64 0.68 2.78 11.83
C ASP A 64 -0.07 1.75 10.96
N VAL A 65 0.30 1.61 9.68
CA VAL A 65 -0.21 0.50 8.84
C VAL A 65 0.26 -0.86 9.36
N CYS A 66 1.54 -1.00 9.75
CA CYS A 66 2.04 -2.25 10.36
C CYS A 66 1.22 -2.65 11.59
N ARG A 67 0.95 -1.70 12.49
CA ARG A 67 0.12 -1.93 13.69
C ARG A 67 -1.31 -2.35 13.33
N CYS A 68 -1.93 -1.65 12.38
CA CYS A 68 -3.28 -1.98 11.92
C CYS A 68 -3.35 -3.38 11.32
N VAL A 69 -2.39 -3.74 10.47
CA VAL A 69 -2.32 -5.05 9.82
C VAL A 69 -2.11 -6.16 10.85
N GLN A 70 -1.19 -5.99 11.81
CA GLN A 70 -0.95 -6.98 12.88
C GLN A 70 -2.21 -7.25 13.71
N GLN A 71 -3.02 -6.22 13.99
CA GLN A 71 -4.29 -6.37 14.71
C GLN A 71 -5.38 -7.09 13.89
N ASN A 72 -5.26 -7.11 12.57
CA ASN A 72 -6.24 -7.70 11.65
C ASN A 72 -5.70 -8.91 10.87
N GLN A 73 -4.55 -9.45 11.25
CA GLN A 73 -3.86 -10.52 10.52
C GLN A 73 -4.69 -11.81 10.38
N SER A 74 -5.66 -12.04 11.27
CA SER A 74 -6.55 -13.20 11.19
C SER A 74 -7.59 -13.13 10.07
N VAL A 75 -7.79 -11.96 9.44
CA VAL A 75 -8.73 -11.79 8.32
C VAL A 75 -8.22 -12.53 7.09
N ASP A 76 -6.93 -12.36 6.79
CA ASP A 76 -6.23 -13.01 5.69
C ASP A 76 -4.72 -12.96 6.01
N PRO A 77 -4.15 -14.04 6.58
CA PRO A 77 -2.75 -14.06 7.01
C PRO A 77 -1.76 -13.82 5.86
N ALA A 78 -2.08 -14.28 4.64
CA ALA A 78 -1.20 -14.10 3.49
C ALA A 78 -1.19 -12.64 3.03
N ALA A 79 -2.36 -12.01 2.95
CA ALA A 79 -2.47 -10.57 2.65
C ALA A 79 -1.82 -9.70 3.73
N ALA A 80 -1.93 -10.10 5.00
CA ALA A 80 -1.30 -9.38 6.11
C ALA A 80 0.23 -9.37 5.98
N ILE A 81 0.84 -10.53 5.68
CA ILE A 81 2.29 -10.61 5.43
C ILE A 81 2.69 -9.70 4.26
N TYR A 82 1.94 -9.77 3.15
CA TYR A 82 2.18 -8.91 1.99
C TYR A 82 2.11 -7.42 2.36
N ALA A 83 1.04 -6.99 3.01
CA ALA A 83 0.80 -5.60 3.39
C ALA A 83 1.88 -5.04 4.33
N THR A 84 2.48 -5.86 5.20
CA THR A 84 3.59 -5.40 6.06
C THR A 84 4.95 -5.27 5.37
N LEU A 85 5.13 -5.87 4.19
CA LEU A 85 6.44 -5.95 3.51
C LEU A 85 6.53 -5.06 2.27
N THR A 86 5.39 -4.59 1.74
CA THR A 86 5.31 -3.97 0.41
C THR A 86 4.58 -2.64 0.37
N LEU A 87 3.97 -2.22 1.48
CA LEU A 87 3.44 -0.89 1.72
C LEU A 87 4.51 -0.05 2.42
#